data_AF-A0A519YT54-F1
#
_entry.id   AF-A0A519YT54-F1
#
_cell.length_a   1.000
_cell.length_b   1.000
_cell.length_c   1.000
_cell.angle_alpha   90.00
_cell.angle_beta   90.00
_cell.angle_gamma   90.00
#
_symmetry.space_group_name_H-M   'P 1'
#
loop_
_entity.id
_entity.type
_entity.pdbx_description
1 polymer ?
#
loop_
_entity_poly.entity_id
_entity_poly.type
_entity_poly.pdbx_seq_one_letter_code
_entity_poly.pdbx_strand_id
1 'polypeptide(L)'
;MSKKQDKSEAIWRDFNNDGLVDLICKSFDGKHQVLLNDKGTGMLLNNFTTLSLYDQQNRLLGVTCSRDEINQTVVSWGNFDGDKWLDLYCSTLDGRHLVFKNQQNGKMVMAYDSGIGW
;
A
#
# COMPACT_ATOMS: atom_id res chain seq x y z
N MET A 1 -27.48 13.29 -9.94
CA MET A 1 -26.41 13.08 -8.96
C MET A 1 -25.85 11.69 -9.15
N SER A 2 -24.64 11.56 -9.69
CA SER A 2 -23.98 10.26 -9.84
C SER A 2 -23.43 9.83 -8.48
N LYS A 3 -23.84 8.68 -7.98
CA LYS A 3 -23.17 8.06 -6.82
C LYS A 3 -21.77 7.65 -7.28
N LYS A 4 -20.72 8.29 -6.74
CA LYS A 4 -19.37 7.75 -6.84
C LYS A 4 -19.40 6.34 -6.27
N GLN A 5 -19.07 5.35 -7.10
CA GLN A 5 -18.83 3.99 -6.65
C GLN A 5 -17.36 3.95 -6.25
N ASP A 6 -17.11 4.08 -4.96
CA ASP A 6 -15.75 4.16 -4.43
C ASP A 6 -15.26 2.75 -4.09
N LYS A 7 -14.22 2.31 -4.78
CA LYS A 7 -13.61 0.98 -4.61
C LYS A 7 -12.68 1.00 -3.40
N SER A 8 -13.15 0.46 -2.28
CA SER A 8 -12.29 -0.01 -1.20
C SER A 8 -11.70 -1.35 -1.64
N GLU A 9 -10.37 -1.45 -1.65
CA GLU A 9 -9.66 -2.69 -1.93
C GLU A 9 -9.10 -3.21 -0.61
N ALA A 10 -9.57 -4.37 -0.19
CA ALA A 10 -9.07 -5.09 0.97
C ALA A 10 -8.56 -6.47 0.52
N ILE A 11 -7.42 -6.89 1.04
CA ILE A 11 -6.85 -8.21 0.77
C ILE A 11 -6.40 -8.87 2.07
N TRP A 12 -6.47 -10.20 2.08
CA TRP A 12 -5.98 -11.06 3.16
C TRP A 12 -4.67 -11.70 2.72
N ARG A 13 -3.55 -11.31 3.34
CA ARG A 13 -2.20 -11.81 3.04
C ARG A 13 -1.31 -11.62 4.26
N ASP A 14 -0.30 -12.46 4.39
CA ASP A 14 0.80 -12.28 5.34
C ASP A 14 1.69 -11.11 4.86
N PHE A 15 1.58 -9.95 5.51
CA PHE A 15 2.26 -8.72 5.11
C PHE A 15 3.68 -8.64 5.69
N ASN A 16 3.83 -9.10 6.92
CA ASN A 16 5.08 -9.02 7.68
C ASN A 16 5.91 -10.31 7.65
N ASN A 17 5.46 -11.32 6.88
CA ASN A 17 6.09 -12.63 6.74
C ASN A 17 6.27 -13.34 8.10
N ASP A 18 5.29 -13.20 9.00
CA ASP A 18 5.28 -13.89 10.30
C ASP A 18 4.55 -15.24 10.26
N GLY A 19 4.00 -15.62 9.09
CA GLY A 19 3.25 -16.84 8.87
C GLY A 19 1.77 -16.75 9.21
N LEU A 20 1.28 -15.57 9.62
CA LEU A 20 -0.11 -15.31 9.95
C LEU A 20 -0.73 -14.41 8.88
N VAL A 21 -2.02 -14.61 8.63
CA VAL A 21 -2.73 -13.80 7.62
C VAL A 21 -3.11 -12.46 8.24
N ASP A 22 -2.67 -11.37 7.61
CA ASP A 22 -3.02 -9.99 7.95
C ASP A 22 -4.14 -9.45 7.05
N LEU A 23 -4.67 -8.28 7.42
CA LEU A 23 -5.62 -7.52 6.61
C LEU A 23 -4.97 -6.22 6.11
N ILE A 24 -4.95 -6.04 4.79
CA ILE A 24 -4.43 -4.83 4.14
C ILE A 24 -5.60 -4.13 3.46
N CYS A 25 -5.76 -2.84 3.71
CA CYS A 25 -6.86 -2.03 3.22
C CYS A 25 -6.38 -0.74 2.56
N LYS A 26 -7.04 -0.34 1.47
CA LYS A 26 -7.01 1.03 0.97
C LYS A 26 -8.23 1.77 1.51
N SER A 27 -7.97 2.80 2.31
CA SER A 27 -8.99 3.73 2.80
C SER A 27 -9.50 4.63 1.67
N PHE A 28 -10.67 5.23 1.89
CA PHE A 28 -11.34 6.16 0.99
C PHE A 28 -10.52 7.41 0.68
N ASP A 29 -9.67 7.83 1.61
CA ASP A 29 -8.72 8.95 1.46
C ASP A 29 -7.40 8.51 0.79
N GLY A 30 -7.38 7.33 0.16
CA GLY A 30 -6.22 6.78 -0.52
C GLY A 30 -5.16 6.19 0.40
N LYS A 31 -5.34 6.25 1.74
CA LYS A 31 -4.36 5.72 2.69
C LYS A 31 -4.26 4.21 2.59
N HIS A 32 -3.03 3.71 2.62
CA HIS A 32 -2.75 2.29 2.78
C HIS A 32 -2.62 1.97 4.27
N GLN A 33 -3.45 1.04 4.74
CA GLN A 33 -3.51 0.63 6.13
C GLN A 33 -3.33 -0.87 6.25
N VAL A 34 -2.56 -1.29 7.24
CA VAL A 34 -2.33 -2.70 7.56
C VAL A 34 -2.79 -2.95 8.98
N LEU A 35 -3.50 -4.06 9.15
CA LEU A 35 -3.93 -4.58 10.42
C LEU A 35 -3.30 -5.94 10.61
N LEU A 36 -2.31 -5.99 11.51
CA LEU A 36 -1.49 -7.17 11.76
C LEU A 36 -2.20 -8.18 12.65
N ASN A 37 -2.01 -9.46 12.34
CA ASN A 37 -2.50 -10.60 13.10
C ASN A 37 -1.40 -11.18 13.99
N ASP A 38 -0.93 -10.43 14.99
CA ASP A 38 0.25 -10.82 15.78
C ASP A 38 0.04 -12.02 16.74
N LYS A 39 -1.15 -12.63 16.77
CA LYS A 39 -1.49 -13.67 17.78
C LYS A 39 -2.00 -14.98 17.19
N GLY A 40 -2.34 -15.02 15.91
CA GLY A 40 -2.91 -16.21 15.27
C GLY A 40 -4.25 -16.66 15.87
N THR A 41 -4.84 -15.85 16.75
CA THR A 41 -6.12 -16.13 17.41
C THR A 41 -7.33 -15.69 16.57
N GLY A 42 -7.08 -15.11 15.39
CA GLY A 42 -8.10 -14.43 14.58
C GLY A 42 -8.55 -13.09 15.15
N MET A 43 -7.98 -12.66 16.28
CA MET A 43 -8.18 -11.33 16.84
C MET A 43 -7.10 -10.41 16.31
N LEU A 44 -7.47 -9.64 15.28
CA LEU A 44 -6.67 -8.54 14.79
C LEU A 44 -6.52 -7.50 15.91
N LEU A 45 -5.28 -7.15 16.29
CA LEU A 45 -5.07 -6.14 17.32
C LEU A 45 -5.61 -4.80 16.79
N ASN A 46 -6.45 -4.12 17.58
CA ASN A 46 -7.33 -3.01 17.16
C ASN A 46 -6.66 -1.74 16.61
N ASN A 47 -5.43 -1.78 16.11
CA ASN A 47 -4.71 -0.63 15.59
C ASN A 47 -4.26 -0.88 14.15
N PHE A 48 -4.89 -0.18 13.21
CA PHE A 48 -4.36 -0.05 11.86
C PHE A 48 -3.08 0.78 11.88
N THR A 49 -2.03 0.27 11.25
CA THR A 49 -0.83 1.04 10.94
C THR A 49 -1.00 1.65 9.56
N THR A 50 -0.88 2.97 9.46
CA THR A 50 -0.88 3.67 8.16
C THR A 50 0.53 3.63 7.58
N LEU A 51 0.67 3.17 6.35
CA LEU A 51 1.95 3.12 5.65
C LEU A 51 2.29 4.48 5.05
N SER A 52 3.57 4.86 5.16
CA SER A 52 4.10 6.09 4.58
C SER A 52 4.97 5.78 3.37
N LEU A 53 4.79 6.54 2.30
CA LEU A 53 5.50 6.39 1.03
C LEU A 53 6.65 7.40 0.96
N TYR A 54 7.80 6.94 0.51
CA TYR A 54 9.04 7.73 0.42
C TYR A 54 9.67 7.64 -0.97
N ASP A 55 10.36 8.68 -1.40
CA ASP A 55 11.19 8.64 -2.60
C ASP A 55 12.51 7.88 -2.37
N GLN A 56 13.30 7.70 -3.43
CA GLN A 56 14.61 7.05 -3.39
C GLN A 56 15.65 7.77 -2.51
N GLN A 57 15.42 9.04 -2.18
CA GLN A 57 16.25 9.82 -1.24
C GLN A 57 15.64 9.85 0.17
N ASN A 58 14.66 8.97 0.45
CA ASN A 58 13.98 8.84 1.74
C ASN A 58 13.25 10.12 2.17
N ARG A 59 12.76 10.92 1.22
CA ARG A 59 11.86 12.04 1.48
C ARG A 59 10.42 11.57 1.48
N LEU A 60 9.63 12.04 2.44
CA LEU A 60 8.22 11.69 2.56
C LEU A 60 7.44 12.21 1.35
N LEU A 61 6.79 11.31 0.63
CA LEU A 61 5.85 11.65 -0.45
C LEU A 61 4.41 11.76 0.05
N GLY A 62 4.08 11.03 1.12
CA GLY A 62 2.74 11.02 1.71
C GLY A 62 2.33 9.62 2.13
N VAL A 63 1.04 9.33 2.03
CA VAL A 63 0.41 8.06 2.47
C VAL A 63 -0.48 7.43 1.39
N THR A 64 -0.51 8.05 0.20
CA THR A 64 -1.29 7.65 -0.97
C THR A 64 -0.41 7.69 -2.21
N CYS A 65 -0.68 6.82 -3.18
CA CYS A 65 0.04 6.78 -4.45
C CYS A 65 -0.36 7.90 -5.43
N SER A 66 -1.41 8.68 -5.15
CA SER A 66 -1.80 9.83 -5.97
C SER A 66 -1.66 11.11 -5.18
N ARG A 67 -1.16 12.15 -5.86
CA ARG A 67 -1.02 13.50 -5.30
C ARG A 67 -2.38 14.18 -5.07
N ASP A 68 -3.36 13.84 -5.90
CA ASP A 68 -4.76 14.18 -5.69
C ASP A 68 -5.42 12.97 -5.02
N GLU A 69 -5.84 13.14 -3.76
CA GLU A 69 -6.29 12.10 -2.80
C GLU A 69 -7.54 11.28 -3.21
N ILE A 70 -7.85 11.18 -4.50
CA ILE A 70 -9.12 10.65 -5.03
C ILE A 70 -8.92 9.42 -5.93
N ASN A 71 -9.20 8.24 -5.36
CA ASN A 71 -9.87 7.04 -5.88
C ASN A 71 -9.56 6.43 -7.26
N GLN A 72 -8.60 6.93 -8.04
CA GLN A 72 -8.28 6.35 -9.36
C GLN A 72 -6.92 5.65 -9.44
N THR A 73 -6.25 5.43 -8.30
CA THR A 73 -5.09 4.54 -8.25
C THR A 73 -5.54 3.08 -8.11
N VAL A 74 -5.12 2.24 -9.06
CA VAL A 74 -5.14 0.79 -8.87
C VAL A 74 -3.88 0.43 -8.10
N VAL A 75 -4.05 -0.36 -7.06
CA VAL A 75 -2.92 -0.87 -6.27
C VAL A 75 -2.91 -2.38 -6.27
N SER A 76 -1.72 -2.94 -6.18
CA SER A 76 -1.53 -4.37 -5.94
C SER A 76 -0.37 -4.58 -4.99
N TRP A 77 -0.37 -5.75 -4.33
CA TRP A 77 0.62 -6.12 -3.33
C TRP A 77 1.31 -7.42 -3.74
N GLY A 78 2.62 -7.48 -3.60
CA GLY A 78 3.39 -8.67 -3.97
C GLY A 78 4.85 -8.58 -3.53
N ASN A 79 5.53 -9.73 -3.48
CA ASN A 79 6.95 -9.82 -3.15
C ASN A 79 7.77 -9.54 -4.43
N PHE A 80 8.09 -8.28 -4.70
CA PHE A 80 8.70 -7.85 -5.96
C PHE A 80 10.20 -8.21 -6.02
N ASP A 81 10.89 -8.11 -4.88
CA ASP A 81 12.33 -8.30 -4.82
C ASP A 81 12.78 -9.65 -4.24
N GLY A 82 11.83 -10.49 -3.82
CA GLY A 82 12.09 -11.82 -3.30
C GLY A 82 12.39 -11.87 -1.80
N ASP A 83 12.31 -10.76 -1.06
CA ASP A 83 12.62 -10.71 0.37
C ASP A 83 11.52 -11.26 1.29
N LYS A 84 10.39 -11.64 0.71
CA LYS A 84 9.18 -12.22 1.33
C LYS A 84 8.28 -11.22 2.05
N TRP A 85 8.61 -9.95 2.07
CA TRP A 85 7.72 -8.91 2.54
C TRP A 85 6.87 -8.39 1.38
N LEU A 86 5.64 -7.97 1.67
CA LEU A 86 4.78 -7.45 0.60
C LEU A 86 5.15 -6.02 0.24
N ASP A 87 5.52 -5.83 -1.02
CA ASP A 87 5.73 -4.54 -1.67
C ASP A 87 4.44 -4.01 -2.28
N LEU A 88 4.41 -2.70 -2.53
CA LEU A 88 3.26 -1.99 -3.09
C LEU A 88 3.54 -1.59 -4.54
N TYR A 89 2.67 -2.00 -5.44
CA TYR A 89 2.59 -1.46 -6.78
C TYR A 89 1.41 -0.49 -6.90
N CYS A 90 1.61 0.60 -7.64
CA CYS A 90 0.59 1.61 -7.89
C CYS A 90 0.58 2.03 -9.37
N SER A 91 -0.60 2.08 -9.98
CA SER A 91 -0.82 2.83 -11.22
C SER A 91 -1.49 4.15 -10.91
N THR A 92 -0.93 5.26 -11.36
CA THR A 92 -1.41 6.62 -11.06
C THR A 92 -2.27 7.18 -12.19
N LEU A 93 -3.02 8.23 -11.87
CA LEU A 93 -3.89 8.95 -12.83
C LEU A 93 -3.12 9.58 -13.99
N ASP A 94 -1.92 10.08 -13.72
CA ASP A 94 -0.99 10.61 -14.71
C ASP A 94 -0.23 9.50 -15.46
N GLY A 95 -0.76 8.26 -15.44
CA GLY A 95 -0.29 7.12 -16.22
C GLY A 95 1.04 6.53 -15.77
N ARG A 96 1.53 6.87 -14.57
CA ARG A 96 2.78 6.31 -14.04
C ARG A 96 2.54 4.99 -13.35
N HIS A 97 3.58 4.18 -13.35
CA HIS A 97 3.66 2.89 -12.66
C HIS A 97 4.77 2.96 -11.62
N LEU A 98 4.39 2.90 -10.36
CA LEU A 98 5.27 3.02 -9.22
C LEU A 98 5.38 1.68 -8.49
N VAL A 99 6.57 1.33 -8.04
CA VAL A 99 6.80 0.21 -7.11
C VAL A 99 7.48 0.75 -5.87
N PHE A 100 6.94 0.42 -4.70
CA PHE A 100 7.52 0.76 -3.40
C PHE A 100 7.88 -0.50 -2.65
N LYS A 101 9.16 -0.61 -2.28
CA LYS A 101 9.69 -1.68 -1.45
C LYS A 101 9.31 -1.49 0.02
N ASN A 102 8.84 -2.54 0.68
CA ASN A 102 8.63 -2.57 2.12
C ASN A 102 9.95 -2.58 2.89
N GLN A 103 10.18 -1.57 3.73
CA GLN A 103 11.41 -1.45 4.53
C GLN A 103 11.29 -2.12 5.92
N GLN A 104 10.22 -2.89 6.16
CA GLN A 104 10.03 -3.69 7.38
C GLN A 104 9.93 -2.85 8.66
N ASN A 105 9.68 -1.54 8.52
CA ASN A 105 9.58 -0.56 9.60
C ASN A 105 8.41 0.42 9.41
N GLY A 106 7.39 0.01 8.65
CA GLY A 106 6.22 0.85 8.32
C GLY A 106 6.46 1.87 7.20
N LYS A 107 7.64 1.87 6.57
CA LYS A 107 7.96 2.70 5.41
C LYS A 107 7.94 1.88 4.12
N MET A 108 7.39 2.48 3.08
CA MET A 108 7.45 1.99 1.71
C MET A 108 8.34 2.95 0.91
N VAL A 109 9.47 2.48 0.39
CA VAL A 109 10.44 3.32 -0.33
C VAL A 109 10.38 3.00 -1.82
N MET A 110 10.27 4.04 -2.64
CA MET A 110 10.18 3.90 -4.09
C MET A 110 11.39 3.14 -4.65
N ALA A 111 11.13 2.01 -5.30
CA ALA A 111 12.10 1.18 -6.00
C ALA A 111 12.06 1.43 -7.52
N TYR A 112 10.88 1.78 -8.06
CA TYR A 112 10.69 2.03 -9.49
C TYR A 112 9.66 3.13 -9.73
N ASP A 113 9.92 3.97 -10.73
CA ASP A 113 8.98 4.94 -11.33
C ASP A 113 9.14 4.84 -12.84
N SER A 114 8.05 4.55 -13.56
CA SER A 114 8.06 4.52 -15.02
C SER A 114 8.36 5.87 -15.67
N GLY A 115 8.34 6.96 -14.91
CA GLY A 115 8.33 8.33 -15.44
C GLY A 115 6.95 8.71 -15.95
N ILE A 116 6.86 9.78 -16.74
CA ILE A 116 5.61 10.41 -17.21
C ILE A 116 4.75 9.39 -17.96
N GLY A 117 3.49 9.23 -17.55
CA GLY A 117 2.47 8.54 -18.33
C GLY A 117 1.91 9.45 -19.42
N TRP A 118 1.46 8.81 -20.50
CA TRP A 118 1.08 9.38 -21.80
C TRP A 118 0.12 10.57 -21.75
#